data_AF-A0A429MPA2-F1
#
_entry.id   AF-A0A429MPA2-F1
#
_cell.length_a   1.000
_cell.length_b   1.000
_cell.length_c   1.000
_cell.angle_alpha   90.00
_cell.angle_beta   90.00
_cell.angle_gamma   90.00
#
_symmetry.space_group_name_H-M   'P 1'
#
loop_
_entity.id
_entity.type
_entity.pdbx_description
1 polymer ?
#
loop_
_entity_poly.entity_id
_entity_poly.type
_entity_poly.pdbx_seq_one_letter_code
_entity_poly.pdbx_strand_id
1 'polypeptide(L)'
;LGVFVDTFIVCTSTAIIILVSGVYQDAGFVGVELTQRALETQVGHWGADFLAVLLFLFCYSAVLGNYAYAESNVQFINNNPKVMFIFRIFVLVMVYFGAIGSVPLVWSMADLFMGIMATINLVAILLLTPMARTLLKDYRAQLKQGIKEPVFKINKYPELKKKVDSDIW
;
A
#
# COMPACT_ATOMS: atom_id res chain seq x y z
N LEU A 1 -5.53 7.76 8.26
CA LEU A 1 -6.84 7.11 8.48
C LEU A 1 -6.95 5.75 7.77
N GLY A 2 -6.52 5.62 6.51
CA GLY A 2 -6.64 4.34 5.76
C GLY A 2 -6.11 3.10 6.48
N VAL A 3 -4.87 3.13 6.98
CA VAL A 3 -4.26 1.98 7.70
C VAL A 3 -5.06 1.56 8.93
N PHE A 4 -5.64 2.52 9.65
CA PHE A 4 -6.44 2.21 10.84
C PHE A 4 -7.70 1.42 10.47
N VAL A 5 -8.43 1.89 9.45
CA VAL A 5 -9.66 1.22 9.00
C VAL A 5 -9.34 -0.17 8.44
N ASP A 6 -8.33 -0.27 7.58
CA ASP A 6 -7.94 -1.54 6.96
C ASP A 6 -7.48 -2.59 7.99
N THR A 7 -6.52 -2.24 8.85
CA THR A 7 -5.91 -3.21 9.77
C THR A 7 -6.78 -3.48 11.01
N PHE A 8 -7.26 -2.44 11.68
CA PHE A 8 -7.97 -2.62 12.96
C PHE A 8 -9.44 -2.98 12.77
N ILE A 9 -10.10 -2.50 11.72
CA ILE A 9 -11.52 -2.75 11.53
C ILE A 9 -11.71 -3.94 10.59
N VAL A 10 -11.17 -3.86 9.37
CA VAL A 10 -11.46 -4.87 8.32
C VAL A 10 -10.72 -6.17 8.60
N CYS A 11 -9.39 -6.17 8.69
CA CYS A 11 -8.60 -7.38 8.89
C CYS A 11 -8.94 -8.10 10.21
N THR A 12 -9.16 -7.35 11.28
CA THR A 12 -9.52 -7.93 12.59
C THR A 12 -10.91 -8.58 12.55
N SER A 13 -11.90 -7.94 11.91
CA SER A 13 -13.24 -8.54 11.77
C SER A 13 -13.19 -9.85 10.97
N THR A 14 -12.45 -9.85 9.85
CA THR A 14 -12.25 -11.05 9.03
C THR A 14 -11.56 -12.16 9.81
N ALA A 15 -10.51 -11.84 10.58
CA ALA A 15 -9.82 -12.83 11.41
C ALA A 15 -10.75 -13.45 12.48
N ILE A 16 -11.59 -12.65 13.12
CA ILE A 16 -12.56 -13.14 14.10
C ILE A 16 -13.57 -14.10 13.44
N ILE A 17 -14.10 -13.76 12.26
CA ILE A 17 -15.03 -14.63 11.52
C ILE A 17 -14.37 -15.99 11.22
N ILE A 18 -13.12 -15.98 10.75
CA ILE A 18 -12.36 -17.22 10.49
C ILE A 18 -12.19 -18.03 11.78
N LEU A 19 -11.77 -17.40 12.87
CA LEU A 19 -11.52 -18.09 14.15
C LEU A 19 -12.79 -18.70 14.74
N VAL A 20 -13.91 -17.98 14.70
CA VAL A 20 -15.21 -18.46 15.22
C VAL A 20 -15.78 -19.59 14.34
N SER A 21 -15.48 -19.60 13.04
CA SER A 21 -15.95 -20.65 12.13
C SER A 21 -15.32 -22.03 12.36
N GLY A 22 -14.14 -22.11 12.97
CA GLY A 22 -13.40 -23.37 13.14
C GLY A 22 -12.81 -23.97 11.84
N VAL A 23 -13.14 -23.42 10.67
CA VAL A 23 -12.73 -23.94 9.34
C VAL A 23 -11.22 -23.80 9.09
N TYR A 24 -10.53 -22.96 9.87
CA TYR A 24 -9.08 -22.79 9.78
C TYR A 24 -8.27 -24.06 10.13
N GLN A 25 -8.92 -25.07 10.73
CA GLN A 25 -8.29 -26.35 11.07
C GLN A 25 -8.16 -27.30 9.87
N ASP A 26 -8.91 -27.05 8.78
CA ASP A 26 -8.83 -27.83 7.55
C ASP A 26 -7.68 -27.31 6.68
N ALA A 27 -6.58 -28.08 6.63
CA ALA A 27 -5.33 -27.73 5.95
C ALA A 27 -5.42 -27.57 4.41
N GLY A 28 -6.61 -27.72 3.83
CA GLY A 28 -6.83 -27.64 2.38
C GLY A 28 -7.19 -26.25 1.85
N PHE A 29 -7.71 -25.35 2.70
CA PHE A 29 -8.24 -24.06 2.25
C PHE A 29 -7.28 -22.91 2.50
N VAL A 30 -7.00 -22.12 1.46
CA VAL A 30 -6.04 -21.01 1.53
C VAL A 30 -6.67 -19.71 1.02
N GLY A 31 -6.37 -18.60 1.70
CA GLY A 31 -6.72 -17.25 1.25
C GLY A 31 -8.23 -16.97 1.23
N VAL A 32 -8.74 -16.57 0.07
CA VAL A 32 -10.15 -16.15 -0.12
C VAL A 32 -11.13 -17.31 0.08
N GLU A 33 -10.73 -18.52 -0.32
CA GLU A 33 -11.59 -19.71 -0.16
C GLU A 33 -11.87 -20.00 1.33
N LEU A 34 -10.84 -19.88 2.17
CA LEU A 34 -10.99 -20.05 3.62
C LEU A 34 -11.98 -19.04 4.22
N THR A 35 -11.93 -17.79 3.77
CA THR A 35 -12.82 -16.73 4.24
C THR A 35 -14.26 -16.92 3.76
N GLN A 36 -14.44 -17.38 2.52
CA GLN A 36 -15.76 -17.73 1.98
C GLN A 36 -16.41 -18.86 2.81
N ARG A 37 -15.69 -19.95 3.06
CA ARG A 37 -16.20 -21.09 3.86
C ARG A 37 -16.48 -20.71 5.32
N ALA A 38 -15.61 -19.90 5.91
CA ALA A 38 -15.82 -19.38 7.26
C ALA A 38 -17.11 -18.58 7.36
N LEU A 39 -17.38 -17.73 6.37
CA LEU A 39 -18.58 -16.91 6.32
C LEU A 39 -19.85 -17.73 6.03
N GLU A 40 -19.77 -18.71 5.12
CA GLU A 40 -20.85 -19.67 4.86
C GLU A 40 -21.30 -20.40 6.13
N THR A 41 -20.34 -20.82 6.95
CA THR A 41 -20.60 -21.56 8.19
C THR A 41 -21.29 -20.68 9.24
N GLN A 42 -20.99 -19.38 9.27
CA GLN A 42 -21.51 -18.45 10.28
C GLN A 42 -22.82 -17.77 9.88
N VAL A 43 -22.98 -17.43 8.60
CA VAL A 43 -24.06 -16.55 8.11
C VAL A 43 -24.99 -17.28 7.14
N GLY A 44 -24.59 -18.46 6.65
CA GLY A 44 -25.31 -19.27 5.66
C GLY A 44 -24.78 -19.06 4.24
N HIS A 45 -25.32 -19.82 3.28
CA HIS A 45 -24.85 -19.84 1.88
C HIS A 45 -24.80 -18.46 1.20
N TRP A 46 -25.72 -17.55 1.54
CA TRP A 46 -25.73 -16.20 0.96
C TRP A 46 -24.50 -15.35 1.35
N GLY A 47 -23.79 -15.73 2.40
CA GLY A 47 -22.56 -15.06 2.84
C GLY A 47 -21.45 -15.13 1.79
N ALA A 48 -21.27 -16.27 1.12
CA ALA A 48 -20.24 -16.41 0.09
C ALA A 48 -20.50 -15.51 -1.13
N ASP A 49 -21.75 -15.43 -1.59
CA ASP A 49 -22.13 -14.57 -2.71
C ASP A 49 -21.92 -13.10 -2.36
N PHE A 50 -22.32 -12.69 -1.16
CA PHE A 50 -22.12 -11.33 -0.67
C PHE A 50 -20.62 -10.98 -0.57
N LEU A 51 -19.80 -11.88 -0.02
CA LEU A 51 -18.36 -11.68 0.07
C LEU A 51 -17.70 -11.59 -1.31
N ALA A 52 -18.14 -12.40 -2.28
CA ALA A 52 -17.63 -12.33 -3.65
C ALA A 52 -17.85 -10.96 -4.28
N VAL A 53 -19.04 -10.36 -4.11
CA VAL A 53 -19.34 -9.00 -4.60
C VAL A 53 -18.47 -7.95 -3.89
N LEU A 54 -18.33 -8.04 -2.57
CA LEU A 54 -17.47 -7.13 -1.81
C LEU A 54 -15.99 -7.23 -2.23
N LEU A 55 -15.47 -8.46 -2.37
CA LEU A 55 -14.10 -8.70 -2.80
C LEU A 55 -13.87 -8.18 -4.22
N PHE A 56 -14.84 -8.34 -5.13
CA PHE A 56 -14.75 -7.77 -6.47
C PHE A 56 -14.56 -6.25 -6.42
N LEU A 57 -15.41 -5.53 -5.67
CA LEU A 57 -15.31 -4.08 -5.52
C LEU A 57 -13.99 -3.66 -4.87
N PHE A 58 -13.56 -4.39 -3.82
CA PHE A 58 -12.33 -4.12 -3.10
C PHE A 58 -11.11 -4.31 -4.01
N CYS A 59 -10.98 -5.48 -4.64
CA CYS A 59 -9.89 -5.79 -5.57
C CYS A 59 -9.86 -4.80 -6.75
N TYR A 60 -11.02 -4.45 -7.31
CA TYR A 60 -11.11 -3.46 -8.38
C TYR A 60 -10.56 -2.09 -7.94
N SER A 61 -10.98 -1.60 -6.77
CA SER A 61 -10.48 -0.33 -6.23
C SER A 61 -8.97 -0.37 -5.92
N ALA A 62 -8.46 -1.50 -5.42
CA ALA A 62 -7.05 -1.69 -5.12
C ALA A 62 -6.17 -1.71 -6.39
N VAL A 63 -6.65 -2.34 -7.47
CA VAL A 63 -5.95 -2.33 -8.76
C VAL A 63 -5.91 -0.91 -9.33
N LEU A 64 -7.02 -0.18 -9.30
CA LEU A 64 -7.05 1.20 -9.76
C LEU A 64 -6.15 2.12 -8.94
N GLY A 65 -6.13 1.96 -7.62
CA GLY A 65 -5.24 2.71 -6.73
C GLY A 65 -3.77 2.48 -7.07
N ASN A 66 -3.36 1.21 -7.18
CA ASN A 66 -1.98 0.85 -7.56
C ASN A 66 -1.60 1.34 -8.97
N TYR A 67 -2.53 1.26 -9.91
CA TYR A 67 -2.34 1.79 -11.25
C TYR A 67 -2.11 3.31 -11.23
N ALA A 68 -2.90 4.07 -10.47
CA ALA A 68 -2.73 5.52 -10.36
C ALA A 68 -1.37 5.92 -9.75
N TYR A 69 -0.93 5.20 -8.72
CA TYR A 69 0.40 5.38 -8.14
C TYR A 69 1.51 5.10 -9.16
N ALA A 70 1.40 3.99 -9.89
CA ALA A 70 2.39 3.61 -10.87
C ALA A 70 2.40 4.55 -12.09
N GLU A 71 1.24 5.03 -12.54
CA GLU A 71 1.12 6.05 -13.59
C GLU A 71 1.85 7.34 -13.19
N SER A 72 1.66 7.81 -11.95
CA SER A 72 2.38 8.99 -11.45
C SER A 72 3.90 8.78 -11.41
N ASN A 73 4.37 7.60 -10.98
CA ASN A 73 5.79 7.26 -10.95
C ASN A 73 6.40 7.18 -12.36
N VAL A 74 5.68 6.58 -13.32
CA VAL A 74 6.14 6.47 -14.71
C VAL A 74 6.18 7.85 -15.37
N GLN A 75 5.17 8.69 -15.15
CA GLN A 75 5.15 10.07 -15.65
C GLN A 75 6.32 10.91 -15.08
N PHE A 76 6.69 10.70 -13.83
CA PHE A 76 7.85 11.35 -13.21
C PHE A 76 9.18 10.95 -13.86
N ILE A 77 9.35 9.66 -14.22
CA ILE A 77 10.58 9.16 -14.85
C ILE A 77 10.64 9.54 -16.34
N ASN A 78 9.54 9.40 -17.07
CA ASN A 78 9.49 9.65 -18.49
C ASN A 78 8.07 10.06 -18.93
N ASN A 79 7.88 11.35 -19.21
CA ASN A 79 6.61 11.91 -19.64
C ASN A 79 6.31 11.64 -21.14
N ASN A 80 6.56 10.41 -21.60
CA ASN A 80 6.36 10.02 -22.99
C ASN A 80 5.05 9.21 -23.14
N PRO A 81 4.11 9.63 -24.01
CA PRO A 81 2.84 8.94 -24.20
C PRO A 81 2.98 7.49 -24.68
N LYS A 82 4.06 7.14 -25.40
CA LYS A 82 4.32 5.76 -25.83
C LYS A 82 4.67 4.83 -24.67
N VAL A 83 5.44 5.32 -23.70
CA VAL A 83 5.81 4.55 -22.50
C VAL A 83 4.58 4.32 -21.62
N MET A 84 3.73 5.33 -21.49
CA MET A 84 2.45 5.22 -20.80
C MET A 84 1.51 4.18 -21.44
N PHE A 85 1.44 4.14 -22.78
CA PHE A 85 0.63 3.15 -23.47
C PHE A 85 1.13 1.72 -23.23
N ILE A 86 2.46 1.49 -23.36
CA ILE A 86 3.08 0.18 -23.09
C ILE A 86 2.83 -0.24 -21.64
N PHE A 87 2.98 0.69 -20.70
CA PHE A 87 2.72 0.45 -19.28
C PHE A 87 1.27 0.00 -19.02
N ARG A 88 0.28 0.67 -19.62
CA ARG A 88 -1.14 0.27 -19.52
C ARG A 88 -1.39 -1.15 -20.02
N ILE A 89 -0.83 -1.49 -21.19
CA ILE A 89 -0.94 -2.86 -21.72
C ILE A 89 -0.29 -3.87 -20.77
N PHE A 90 0.88 -3.55 -20.23
CA PHE A 90 1.57 -4.43 -19.28
C PHE A 90 0.76 -4.67 -18.01
N VAL A 91 0.13 -3.64 -17.44
CA VAL A 91 -0.74 -3.78 -16.27
C VAL A 91 -1.92 -4.70 -16.58
N LEU A 92 -2.58 -4.54 -17.73
CA LEU A 92 -3.68 -5.43 -18.13
C LEU A 92 -3.23 -6.89 -18.27
N VAL A 93 -2.06 -7.11 -18.87
CA VAL A 93 -1.46 -8.46 -18.98
C VAL A 93 -1.16 -9.04 -17.60
N MET A 94 -0.66 -8.24 -16.66
CA MET A 94 -0.38 -8.67 -15.28
C MET A 94 -1.65 -8.98 -14.50
N VAL A 95 -2.73 -8.22 -14.68
CA VAL A 95 -4.04 -8.51 -14.08
C VAL A 95 -4.58 -9.83 -14.64
N TYR A 96 -4.49 -10.05 -15.95
CA TYR A 96 -4.88 -11.32 -16.57
C TYR A 96 -4.03 -12.49 -16.05
N PHE A 97 -2.71 -12.31 -15.98
CA PHE A 97 -1.78 -13.31 -15.43
C PHE A 97 -2.12 -13.65 -13.97
N GLY A 98 -2.47 -12.65 -13.16
CA GLY A 98 -2.89 -12.86 -11.77
C GLY A 98 -4.20 -13.65 -11.65
N ALA A 99 -5.09 -13.56 -12.64
CA ALA A 99 -6.35 -14.31 -12.64
C ALA A 99 -6.20 -15.79 -13.04
N ILE A 100 -5.20 -16.12 -13.87
CA ILE A 100 -4.93 -17.50 -14.32
C ILE A 100 -3.82 -18.19 -13.52
N GLY A 101 -2.96 -17.42 -12.86
CA GLY A 101 -1.82 -17.93 -12.10
C GLY A 101 -2.25 -18.68 -10.85
N SER A 102 -1.40 -19.60 -10.39
CA SER A 102 -1.65 -20.27 -9.11
C SER A 102 -1.46 -19.29 -7.96
N VAL A 103 -2.35 -19.38 -6.95
CA VAL A 103 -2.32 -18.52 -5.77
C VAL A 103 -0.92 -18.45 -5.14
N PRO A 104 -0.21 -19.58 -4.87
CA PRO A 104 1.12 -19.52 -4.26
C PRO A 104 2.17 -18.80 -5.10
N LEU A 105 2.11 -18.92 -6.43
CA LEU A 105 3.05 -18.27 -7.35
C LEU A 105 2.87 -16.75 -7.32
N VAL A 106 1.62 -16.29 -7.38
CA VAL A 106 1.27 -14.87 -7.36
C VAL A 106 1.72 -14.24 -6.04
N TRP A 107 1.47 -14.91 -4.91
CA TRP A 107 1.94 -14.46 -3.59
C TRP A 107 3.46 -14.42 -3.50
N SER A 108 4.16 -15.46 -3.95
CA SER A 108 5.63 -15.50 -3.92
C SER A 108 6.26 -14.35 -4.73
N MET A 109 5.68 -14.02 -5.88
CA MET A 109 6.10 -12.88 -6.70
C MET A 109 5.80 -11.56 -6.00
N ALA A 110 4.60 -11.40 -5.43
CA ALA A 110 4.22 -10.21 -4.69
C ALA A 110 5.16 -9.95 -3.50
N ASP A 111 5.47 -10.98 -2.72
CA ASP A 111 6.37 -10.90 -1.57
C ASP A 111 7.79 -10.50 -1.99
N LEU A 112 8.29 -11.05 -3.10
CA LEU A 112 9.59 -10.69 -3.66
C LEU A 112 9.66 -9.19 -4.03
N PHE A 113 8.70 -8.71 -4.82
CA PHE A 113 8.69 -7.31 -5.25
C PHE A 113 8.42 -6.34 -4.09
N MET A 114 7.55 -6.74 -3.15
CA MET A 114 7.30 -5.98 -1.92
C MET A 114 8.56 -5.90 -1.06
N GLY A 115 9.31 -7.00 -0.92
CA GLY A 115 10.56 -7.03 -0.18
C GLY A 115 11.62 -6.11 -0.78
N ILE A 116 11.77 -6.10 -2.11
CA ILE A 116 12.68 -5.18 -2.80
C ILE A 116 12.28 -3.72 -2.57
N MET A 117 10.99 -3.38 -2.78
CA MET A 117 10.47 -2.03 -2.60
C MET A 117 10.64 -1.54 -1.15
N ALA A 118 10.28 -2.38 -0.18
CA ALA A 118 10.41 -2.07 1.23
C ALA A 118 11.88 -1.86 1.63
N THR A 119 12.79 -2.68 1.12
CA THR A 119 14.23 -2.54 1.38
C THR A 119 14.77 -1.21 0.85
N ILE A 120 14.46 -0.86 -0.40
CA ILE A 120 14.90 0.41 -1.00
C ILE A 120 14.36 1.60 -0.19
N ASN A 121 13.07 1.58 0.14
CA ASN A 121 12.43 2.65 0.91
C ASN A 121 13.01 2.77 2.32
N LEU A 122 13.27 1.64 2.98
CA LEU A 122 13.87 1.63 4.31
C LEU A 122 15.28 2.23 4.30
N VAL A 123 16.12 1.85 3.33
CA VAL A 123 17.47 2.42 3.18
C VAL A 123 17.39 3.92 2.92
N ALA A 124 16.49 4.36 2.04
CA ALA A 124 16.29 5.79 1.77
C ALA A 124 15.87 6.56 3.04
N ILE A 125 14.93 6.02 3.83
CA ILE A 125 14.48 6.62 5.09
C ILE A 125 15.64 6.68 6.11
N LEU A 126 16.46 5.64 6.21
CA LEU A 126 17.62 5.62 7.10
C LEU A 126 18.64 6.71 6.72
N LEU A 127 18.91 6.90 5.43
CA LEU A 127 19.79 7.96 4.94
C LEU A 127 19.19 9.36 5.14
N LEU A 128 17.86 9.51 5.05
CA LEU A 128 17.14 10.76 5.27
C LEU A 128 16.87 11.07 6.75
N THR A 129 17.02 10.09 7.65
CA THR A 129 16.79 10.23 9.10
C THR A 129 17.48 11.45 9.74
N PRO A 130 18.77 11.77 9.48
CA PRO A 130 19.40 12.97 10.04
C PRO A 130 18.72 14.26 9.59
N MET A 131 18.29 14.32 8.33
CA MET A 131 17.58 15.48 7.77
C MET A 131 16.17 15.60 8.35
N ALA A 132 15.42 14.50 8.39
CA ALA A 132 14.09 14.42 8.99
C ALA A 132 14.10 14.81 10.48
N ARG A 133 15.12 14.40 11.24
CA ARG A 133 15.29 14.81 12.65
C ARG A 133 15.52 16.31 12.79
N THR A 134 16.25 16.93 11.87
CA THR A 134 16.53 18.38 11.89
C THR A 134 15.24 19.16 11.60
N LEU A 135 14.50 18.76 10.57
CA LEU A 135 13.18 19.31 10.23
C LEU A 135 12.18 19.15 11.38
N LEU A 136 12.12 17.98 12.01
CA LEU A 136 11.21 17.71 13.11
C LEU A 136 11.55 18.55 14.36
N LYS A 137 12.84 18.76 14.64
CA LYS A 137 13.29 19.62 15.74
C LYS A 137 12.88 21.07 15.50
N ASP A 138 13.10 21.60 14.29
CA ASP A 138 12.69 22.95 13.90
C ASP A 138 11.17 23.12 14.01
N TYR A 139 10.41 22.19 13.43
CA TYR A 139 8.94 22.19 13.48
C TYR A 139 8.40 22.20 14.91
N ARG A 140 8.94 21.32 15.79
CA ARG A 140 8.56 21.28 17.21
C ARG A 140 8.97 22.53 17.97
N ALA A 141 10.10 23.16 17.62
CA ALA A 141 10.52 24.41 18.24
C ALA A 141 9.57 25.57 17.89
N GLN A 142 9.15 25.66 16.62
CA GLN A 142 8.18 26.66 16.16
C GLN A 142 6.80 26.48 16.82
N LEU A 143 6.32 25.23 16.95
CA LEU A 143 5.09 24.92 17.68
C LEU A 143 5.17 25.33 19.16
N LYS A 144 6.30 25.05 19.84
CA LYS A 144 6.52 25.47 21.23
C LYS A 144 6.56 26.99 21.40
N GLN A 145 6.92 27.73 20.35
CA GLN A 145 6.89 29.19 20.32
C GLN A 145 5.49 29.77 20.03
N GLY A 146 4.46 28.92 19.90
CA GLY A 146 3.08 29.34 19.68
C GLY A 146 2.77 29.72 18.22
N ILE A 147 3.67 29.38 17.28
CA ILE A 147 3.45 29.62 15.85
C ILE A 147 2.41 28.59 15.35
N LYS A 148 1.24 29.08 14.94
CA LYS A 148 0.13 28.24 14.44
C LYS A 148 0.48 27.54 13.12
N GLU A 149 1.30 28.19 12.28
CA GLU A 149 1.74 27.68 10.98
C GLU A 149 3.27 27.68 10.91
N PRO A 150 3.92 26.56 11.28
CA PRO A 150 5.36 26.44 11.21
C PRO A 150 5.84 26.49 9.75
N VAL A 151 6.80 27.36 9.45
CA VAL A 151 7.39 27.48 8.11
C VAL A 151 8.87 27.10 8.18
N PHE A 152 9.26 26.08 7.42
CA PHE A 152 10.65 25.70 7.30
C PHE A 152 11.39 26.69 6.38
N LYS A 153 12.44 27.33 6.89
CA LYS A 153 13.29 28.24 6.10
C LYS A 153 14.65 27.60 5.87
N ILE A 154 14.91 27.11 4.64
CA ILE A 154 16.15 26.42 4.27
C ILE A 154 17.42 27.25 4.56
N ASN A 155 17.31 28.58 4.49
CA ASN A 155 18.39 29.52 4.78
C ASN A 155 18.90 29.47 6.23
N LYS A 156 18.11 28.94 7.18
CA LYS A 156 18.55 28.77 8.58
C LYS A 156 19.43 27.53 8.80
N TYR A 157 19.54 26.65 7.80
CA TYR A 157 20.26 25.37 7.88
C TYR A 157 21.26 25.22 6.72
N PRO A 158 22.46 25.84 6.81
CA PRO A 158 23.46 25.81 5.73
C PRO A 158 23.95 24.40 5.37
N GLU A 159 23.90 23.47 6.33
CA GLU A 159 24.17 22.03 6.14
C GLU A 159 23.20 21.37 5.13
N LEU A 160 21.94 21.82 5.12
CA LEU A 160 20.87 21.29 4.26
C LEU A 160 20.83 22.00 2.90
N LYS A 161 21.18 23.29 2.87
CA LYS A 161 21.29 24.10 1.65
C LYS A 161 22.33 23.57 0.66
N LYS A 162 23.35 22.84 1.13
CA LYS A 162 24.36 22.19 0.26
C LYS A 162 23.88 20.88 -0.38
N LYS A 163 22.78 20.29 0.10
CA LYS A 163 22.29 18.97 -0.32
C LYS A 163 20.92 19.01 -1.01
N VAL A 164 20.27 20.16 -1.01
CA VAL A 164 18.91 20.35 -1.52
C VAL A 164 18.89 21.62 -2.34
N ASP A 165 18.50 21.51 -3.61
CA ASP A 165 18.32 22.66 -4.48
C ASP A 165 17.25 23.60 -3.91
N SER A 166 17.52 24.91 -3.99
CA SER A 166 16.63 25.93 -3.45
C SER A 166 15.33 26.09 -4.22
N ASP A 167 15.18 25.40 -5.36
CA ASP A 167 14.02 25.48 -6.28
C ASP A 167 13.00 24.35 -6.06
N ILE A 168 13.18 23.48 -5.07
CA ILE A 168 12.26 22.37 -4.81
C ILE A 168 11.16 22.82 -3.84
N TRP A 169 10.42 23.89 -4.14
CA TRP A 169 9.12 24.25 -3.53
C TRP A 169 8.39 25.29 -4.37
#